data_AF-G8LW68-F1
#
_entry.id   AF-G8LW68-F1
#
_cell.length_a   1.000
_cell.length_b   1.000
_cell.length_c   1.000
_cell.angle_alpha   90.00
_cell.angle_beta   90.00
_cell.angle_gamma   90.00
#
_symmetry.space_group_name_H-M   'P 1'
#
loop_
_entity.id
_entity.type
_entity.pdbx_description
1 polymer ?
#
loop_
_entity_poly.entity_id
_entity_poly.type
_entity_poly.pdbx_seq_one_letter_code
_entity_poly.pdbx_strand_id
1 'polypeptide(L)' 'MDNFTQKLIREIAEKNSLLNSFDQNYDSNRESAESIKVQLDSLLYQYYKTLRYADDEN' A
#
# COMPACT_ATOMS: atom_id res chain seq x y z
N MET A 1 -11.44 -14.70 -4.92
CA MET A 1 -10.70 -13.47 -4.55
C MET A 1 -11.32 -12.33 -5.30
N ASP A 2 -11.82 -11.34 -4.57
CA ASP A 2 -12.52 -10.20 -5.16
C ASP A 2 -11.56 -9.34 -6.01
N ASN A 3 -12.03 -8.84 -7.16
CA ASN A 3 -11.23 -8.02 -8.10
C ASN A 3 -10.63 -6.78 -7.40
N PHE A 4 -11.34 -6.27 -6.39
CA PHE A 4 -10.89 -5.16 -5.55
C PHE A 4 -9.64 -5.53 -4.71
N THR A 5 -9.62 -6.73 -4.16
CA THR A 5 -8.50 -7.23 -3.34
C THR A 5 -7.23 -7.40 -4.17
N GLN A 6 -7.36 -7.90 -5.41
CA GLN A 6 -6.22 -8.03 -6.33
C GLN A 6 -5.66 -6.66 -6.75
N LYS A 7 -6.53 -5.67 -6.96
CA LYS A 7 -6.11 -4.30 -7.26
C LYS A 7 -5.33 -3.67 -6.10
N LEU A 8 -5.82 -3.84 -4.86
CA LEU A 8 -5.12 -3.40 -3.64
C LEU A 8 -3.72 -4.00 -3.52
N ILE A 9 -3.59 -5.32 -3.72
CA ILE A 9 -2.28 -6.00 -3.65
C ILE A 9 -1.31 -5.41 -4.69
N ARG A 10 -1.77 -5.15 -5.91
CA ARG A 10 -0.94 -4.58 -6.97
C ARG A 10 -0.47 -3.17 -6.64
N GLU A 11 -1.36 -2.31 -6.16
CA GLU A 11 -1.01 -0.93 -5.77
C GLU A 11 -0.04 -0.91 -4.57
N ILE A 12 -0.21 -1.80 -3.59
CA ILE A 12 0.73 -1.96 -2.46
C ILE A 12 2.12 -2.36 -2.97
N ALA A 13 2.20 -3.32 -3.89
CA ALA A 13 3.47 -3.77 -4.45
C ALA A 13 4.19 -2.67 -5.25
N GLU A 14 3.45 -1.90 -6.06
CA GLU A 14 4.01 -0.76 -6.82
C GLU A 14 4.55 0.33 -5.90
N LYS A 15 3.79 0.71 -4.86
CA LYS A 15 4.24 1.74 -3.89
C LYS A 15 5.43 1.27 -3.05
N ASN A 16 5.51 -0.01 -2.69
CA ASN A 16 6.68 -0.57 -2.02
C ASN A 16 7.92 -0.53 -2.92
N SER A 17 7.77 -0.82 -4.22
CA SER A 17 8.88 -0.71 -5.18
C SER A 17 9.39 0.74 -5.31
N LEU A 18 8.47 1.71 -5.34
CA LEU A 18 8.80 3.15 -5.33
C LEU A 18 9.52 3.58 -4.04
N LEU A 19 9.09 3.10 -2.88
CA LEU A 19 9.80 3.37 -1.63
C LEU A 19 11.21 2.81 -1.63
N ASN A 20 11.39 1.61 -2.17
CA ASN A 20 12.69 0.95 -2.25
C ASN A 20 13.64 1.68 -3.21
N SER A 21 13.12 2.32 -4.26
CA SER A 21 13.95 3.15 -5.16
C SER A 21 14.30 4.52 -4.56
N PHE A 22 13.46 5.06 -3.68
CA PHE A 22 13.77 6.29 -2.93
C PHE A 22 14.83 6.09 -1.85
N ASP A 23 14.94 4.89 -1.28
CA ASP A 23 15.98 4.56 -0.30
C ASP A 23 17.40 4.68 -0.89
N GLN A 24 17.53 4.57 -2.23
CA GLN A 24 18.80 4.78 -2.94
C GLN A 24 19.14 6.27 -3.17
N ASN A 25 18.20 7.20 -2.98
CA ASN A 25 18.37 8.65 -3.16
C ASN A 25 17.66 9.42 -2.04
N TYR A 26 18.09 9.18 -0.80
CA TYR A 26 17.37 9.51 0.44
C TYR A 26 17.18 11.02 0.68
N ASP A 27 18.14 11.88 0.30
CA ASP A 27 18.07 13.32 0.61
C ASP A 27 17.15 14.11 -0.32
N SER A 28 16.99 13.71 -1.58
CA SER A 28 16.17 14.44 -2.56
C SER A 28 14.70 14.03 -2.58
N ASN A 29 14.36 12.89 -1.96
CA ASN A 29 13.03 12.27 -2.09
C ASN A 29 12.30 12.08 -0.76
N ARG A 30 12.78 12.67 0.35
CA ARG A 30 12.21 12.46 1.69
C ARG A 30 10.71 12.80 1.79
N GLU A 31 10.29 13.94 1.25
CA GLU A 31 8.88 14.36 1.26
C GLU A 31 7.99 13.43 0.42
N SER A 32 8.49 13.03 -0.76
CA SER A 32 7.83 12.04 -1.63
C SER A 32 7.72 10.67 -0.95
N ALA A 33 8.76 10.23 -0.26
CA ALA A 33 8.79 8.96 0.47
C ALA A 33 7.81 8.98 1.66
N GLU A 34 7.73 10.07 2.41
CA GLU A 34 6.73 10.22 3.48
C GLU A 34 5.30 10.21 2.93
N SER A 35 5.04 10.90 1.82
CA SER A 35 3.74 10.86 1.15
C SER A 35 3.36 9.44 0.70
N ILE A 36 4.31 8.68 0.14
CA ILE A 36 4.06 7.29 -0.25
C ILE A 36 3.81 6.40 0.98
N LYS A 37 4.51 6.60 2.10
CA LYS A 37 4.27 5.86 3.35
C LYS A 37 2.84 6.06 3.87
N VAL A 38 2.35 7.30 3.90
CA VAL A 38 0.96 7.61 4.31
C VAL A 38 -0.06 6.93 3.39
N GLN A 39 0.19 6.94 2.08
CA GLN A 39 -0.69 6.26 1.12
C GLN A 39 -0.67 4.73 1.31
N LEU A 40 0.48 4.15 1.63
CA LEU A 40 0.63 2.73 1.93
C LEU A 40 -0.13 2.32 3.19
N ASP A 41 -0.05 3.11 4.26
CA ASP A 41 -0.81 2.86 5.49
C ASP A 41 -2.32 2.85 5.21
N SER A 42 -2.81 3.77 4.39
CA SER A 42 -4.22 3.80 4.00
C SER A 42 -4.64 2.55 3.20
N LEU A 43 -3.80 2.12 2.25
CA LEU A 43 -4.06 0.93 1.44
C LEU A 43 -4.00 -0.36 2.27
N LEU A 44 -3.04 -0.48 3.18
CA LEU A 44 -2.93 -1.61 4.11
C LEU A 44 -4.14 -1.69 5.03
N TYR A 45 -4.60 -0.54 5.53
CA TYR A 45 -5.82 -0.48 6.34
C TYR A 45 -7.06 -0.89 5.53
N GLN A 46 -7.20 -0.42 4.28
CA GLN A 46 -8.29 -0.84 3.41
C GLN A 46 -8.25 -2.34 3.11
N TYR A 47 -7.06 -2.88 2.83
CA TYR A 47 -6.87 -4.31 2.60
C TYR A 47 -7.24 -5.14 3.83
N TYR A 48 -6.77 -4.75 5.02
CA TYR A 48 -7.15 -5.39 6.27
C TYR A 48 -8.66 -5.33 6.52
N LYS A 49 -9.28 -4.18 6.26
CA LYS A 49 -10.72 -4.00 6.38
C LYS A 49 -11.46 -4.95 5.45
N THR A 50 -11.07 -5.04 4.18
CA THR A 50 -11.66 -5.96 3.21
C THR A 50 -11.54 -7.42 3.64
N LEU A 51 -10.38 -7.83 4.18
CA LEU A 51 -10.21 -9.18 4.73
C LEU A 51 -11.16 -9.44 5.90
N ARG A 52 -11.29 -8.48 6.82
CA ARG A 52 -12.19 -8.59 7.98
C ARG A 52 -13.67 -8.70 7.60
N TYR A 53 -14.14 -7.91 6.62
CA TYR A 53 -15.52 -8.03 6.14
C TYR A 53 -15.78 -9.32 5.37
N ALA A 54 -14.78 -9.88 4.70
CA ALA A 54 -14.89 -11.18 4.06
C ALA A 54 -14.98 -12.34 5.08
N ASP A 55 -14.38 -12.18 6.27
CA ASP A 55 -14.49 -13.13 7.38
C ASP A 55 -15.80 -12.98 8.16
N ASP A 56 -16.33 -11.75 8.32
CA ASP A 56 -17.60 -11.48 9.03
C ASP A 56 -18.86 -11.92 8.24
N GLU A 57 -18.75 -12.24 6.95
CA GLU A 57 -19.86 -12.69 6.08
C GLU A 57 -20.01 -14.23 5.99
N ASN A 58 -19.28 -15.00 6.82
CA ASN A 58 -19.40 -16.48 6.94
C ASN A 58 -20.10 -16.94 8.22
#